data_AF-A0A6A8QIE0-F1
#
_entry.id   AF-A0A6A8QIE0-F1
#
_cell.length_a   1.000
_cell.length_b   1.000
_cell.length_c   1.000
_cell.angle_alpha   90.00
_cell.angle_beta   90.00
_cell.angle_gamma   90.00
#
_symmetry.space_group_name_H-M   'P 1'
#
loop_
_entity.id
_entity.type
_entity.pdbx_description
1 polymer ?
#
loop_
_entity_poly.entity_id
_entity_poly.type
_entity_poly.pdbx_seq_one_letter_code
_entity_poly.pdbx_strand_id
1 'polypeptide(L)'
;MPVQNFDQFVAFGKDNVEAFVKSGTLAVKGFEDLAKAYSVFASQSIEQTSAAVKALSAAKNPAEFQSIYNGLTKTGIETFIAESRKLQELANSVVTTSVAPLNARVQAFSTLFKAA
;
A
#
# COMPACT_ATOMS: atom_id res chain seq x y z
N MET A 1 10.98 36.17 -29.72
CA MET A 1 11.43 35.21 -28.68
C MET A 1 11.04 33.77 -29.04
N PRO A 2 11.56 33.18 -30.14
CA PRO A 2 11.20 31.79 -30.53
C PRO A 2 12.00 30.69 -29.81
N VAL A 3 13.18 31.02 -29.26
CA VAL A 3 14.09 30.02 -28.64
C VAL A 3 13.55 29.51 -27.30
N GLN A 4 12.95 30.38 -26.48
CA GLN A 4 12.34 30.01 -25.19
C GLN A 4 11.19 29.00 -25.35
N ASN A 5 10.37 29.13 -26.39
CA ASN A 5 9.27 28.21 -26.65
C ASN A 5 9.78 26.84 -27.12
N PHE A 6 10.87 26.79 -27.87
CA PHE A 6 11.48 25.52 -28.30
C PHE A 6 12.10 24.76 -27.12
N ASP A 7 12.85 25.45 -26.26
CA ASP A 7 13.45 24.84 -25.07
C ASP A 7 12.38 24.33 -24.09
N GLN A 8 11.27 25.06 -23.93
CA GLN A 8 10.13 24.60 -23.13
C GLN A 8 9.45 23.36 -23.71
N PHE A 9 9.31 23.26 -25.03
CA PHE A 9 8.75 22.08 -25.68
C PHE A 9 9.65 20.85 -25.53
N VAL A 10 10.97 21.02 -25.68
CA VAL A 10 11.95 19.95 -25.47
C VAL A 10 11.96 19.51 -24.00
N ALA A 11 11.94 20.46 -23.06
CA ALA A 11 11.86 20.17 -21.64
C ALA A 11 10.56 19.43 -21.28
N PHE A 12 9.41 19.84 -21.83
CA PHE A 12 8.13 19.17 -21.64
C PHE A 12 8.14 17.72 -22.15
N GLY A 13 8.76 17.46 -23.30
CA GLY A 13 8.94 16.11 -23.83
C GLY A 13 9.76 15.22 -22.90
N LYS A 14 10.90 15.74 -22.41
CA LYS A 14 11.75 15.04 -21.43
C LYS A 14 11.00 14.73 -20.12
N ASP A 15 10.25 15.72 -19.64
CA ASP A 15 9.43 15.64 -18.44
C ASP A 15 8.36 14.54 -18.50
N ASN A 16 7.79 14.28 -19.69
CA ASN A 16 6.85 13.17 -19.88
C ASN A 16 7.53 11.80 -19.75
N VAL A 17 8.72 11.64 -20.33
CA VAL A 17 9.50 10.40 -20.20
C VAL A 17 9.89 10.14 -18.75
N GLU A 18 10.35 11.17 -18.04
CA GLU A 18 10.66 11.07 -16.61
C GLU A 18 9.43 10.69 -15.78
N ALA A 19 8.24 11.21 -16.12
CA ALA A 19 7.00 10.86 -15.44
C ALA A 19 6.64 9.38 -15.63
N PHE A 20 6.79 8.83 -16.84
CA PHE A 20 6.59 7.39 -17.09
C PHE A 20 7.55 6.52 -16.29
N VAL A 21 8.84 6.88 -16.25
CA VAL A 21 9.86 6.14 -15.48
C VAL A 21 9.54 6.21 -13.98
N LYS A 22 9.15 7.37 -13.47
CA LYS A 22 8.71 7.54 -12.06
C LYS A 22 7.48 6.69 -11.75
N SER A 23 6.47 6.70 -12.62
CA SER A 23 5.27 5.85 -12.49
C SER A 23 5.62 4.36 -12.43
N GLY A 24 6.49 3.89 -13.32
CA GLY A 24 6.95 2.49 -13.31
C GLY A 24 7.71 2.14 -12.03
N THR A 25 8.58 3.03 -11.56
CA THR A 25 9.31 2.85 -10.29
C THR A 25 8.37 2.76 -9.09
N LEU A 26 7.35 3.63 -9.05
CA LEU A 26 6.35 3.63 -7.99
C LEU A 26 5.47 2.37 -8.01
N ALA A 27 5.14 1.85 -9.20
CA ALA A 27 4.44 0.59 -9.33
C ALA A 27 5.26 -0.57 -8.75
N VAL A 28 6.55 -0.67 -9.12
CA VAL A 28 7.47 -1.69 -8.57
C VAL A 28 7.55 -1.59 -7.05
N LYS A 29 7.70 -0.37 -6.51
CA LYS A 29 7.72 -0.15 -5.05
C LYS A 29 6.41 -0.57 -4.38
N GLY A 30 5.27 -0.31 -5.01
CA GLY A 30 3.97 -0.81 -4.54
C GLY A 30 3.91 -2.33 -4.44
N PHE A 31 4.49 -3.05 -5.41
CA PHE A 31 4.62 -4.50 -5.35
C PHE A 31 5.57 -4.97 -4.24
N GLU A 32 6.70 -4.28 -4.02
CA GLU A 32 7.59 -4.59 -2.91
C GLU A 32 6.89 -4.40 -1.56
N ASP A 33 6.09 -3.35 -1.41
CA ASP A 33 5.38 -3.08 -0.16
C ASP A 33 4.25 -4.10 0.08
N LEU A 34 3.59 -4.59 -0.98
CA LEU A 34 2.69 -5.76 -0.93
C LEU A 34 3.42 -7.02 -0.45
N ALA A 35 4.60 -7.31 -1.02
CA ALA A 35 5.39 -8.47 -0.62
C ALA A 35 5.84 -8.38 0.85
N LYS A 36 6.26 -7.19 1.32
CA LYS A 36 6.59 -6.96 2.74
C LYS A 36 5.38 -7.14 3.64
N ALA A 37 4.22 -6.61 3.26
CA ALA A 37 3.00 -6.76 4.04
C ALA A 37 2.61 -8.24 4.21
N TYR A 38 2.77 -9.05 3.17
CA TYR A 38 2.56 -10.49 3.22
C TYR A 38 3.56 -11.21 4.13
N SER A 39 4.84 -10.84 4.05
CA SER A 39 5.87 -11.42 4.94
C SER A 39 5.58 -11.13 6.41
N VAL A 40 5.19 -9.90 6.75
CA VAL A 40 4.82 -9.51 8.11
C VAL A 40 3.60 -10.30 8.60
N PHE A 41 2.59 -10.46 7.73
CA PHE A 41 1.41 -11.27 8.04
C PHE A 41 1.76 -12.73 8.36
N ALA A 42 2.64 -13.35 7.57
CA ALA A 42 3.07 -14.73 7.79
C ALA A 42 3.76 -14.89 9.16
N SER A 43 4.66 -13.97 9.51
CA SER A 43 5.32 -13.96 10.83
C SER A 43 4.31 -13.78 11.97
N GLN A 44 3.39 -12.82 11.84
CA GLN A 44 2.35 -12.58 12.84
C GLN A 44 1.44 -13.79 13.04
N SER A 45 1.07 -14.49 11.97
CA SER A 45 0.24 -15.69 12.02
C SER A 45 0.88 -16.82 12.84
N ILE A 46 2.21 -16.99 12.71
CA ILE A 46 2.98 -17.98 13.48
C ILE A 46 2.97 -17.61 14.97
N GLU A 47 3.22 -16.34 15.29
CA GLU A 47 3.22 -15.85 16.67
C GLU A 47 1.84 -15.98 17.33
N GLN A 48 0.77 -15.57 16.63
CA GLN A 48 -0.60 -15.68 17.12
C GLN A 48 -1.01 -17.13 17.38
N THR A 49 -0.66 -18.04 16.47
CA THR A 49 -0.95 -19.48 16.65
C THR A 49 -0.21 -20.04 17.86
N SER A 50 1.08 -19.73 18.00
CA SER A 50 1.87 -20.16 19.16
C SER A 50 1.29 -19.63 20.48
N ALA A 51 0.89 -18.35 20.49
CA ALA A 51 0.27 -17.72 21.65
C ALA A 51 -1.08 -18.37 21.99
N ALA A 52 -1.92 -18.66 20.99
CA ALA A 52 -3.20 -19.32 21.17
C ALA A 52 -3.05 -20.73 21.78
N VAL A 53 -2.09 -21.52 21.28
CA VAL A 53 -1.79 -22.85 21.83
C VAL A 53 -1.34 -22.77 23.28
N LYS A 54 -0.43 -21.84 23.61
CA LYS A 54 0.03 -21.61 24.99
C LYS A 54 -1.10 -21.14 25.91
N ALA A 55 -1.97 -20.26 25.44
CA ALA A 55 -3.09 -19.77 26.22
C ALA A 55 -4.08 -20.90 26.52
N LEU A 56 -4.46 -21.69 25.51
CA LEU A 56 -5.39 -22.80 25.69
C LEU A 56 -4.81 -23.91 26.58
N SER A 57 -3.52 -24.20 26.48
CA SER A 57 -2.87 -25.23 27.32
C SER A 57 -2.69 -24.81 28.79
N ALA A 58 -2.77 -23.52 29.09
CA ALA A 58 -2.69 -22.99 30.46
C ALA A 58 -4.04 -23.01 31.20
N ALA A 59 -5.15 -23.32 30.52
CA ALA A 59 -6.48 -23.37 31.13
C ALA A 59 -6.58 -24.51 32.16
N LYS A 60 -7.01 -24.20 33.38
CA LYS A 60 -7.09 -25.18 34.48
C LYS A 60 -8.48 -25.82 34.62
N ASN A 61 -9.49 -25.22 34.01
CA ASN A 61 -10.88 -25.67 34.08
C ASN A 61 -11.66 -25.24 32.82
N PRO A 62 -12.85 -25.82 32.55
CA PRO A 62 -13.64 -25.50 31.37
C PRO A 62 -14.09 -24.03 31.24
N ALA A 63 -14.29 -23.33 32.37
CA ALA A 63 -14.69 -21.92 32.35
C ALA A 63 -13.53 -21.02 31.87
N GLU A 64 -12.31 -21.27 32.32
CA GLU A 64 -11.10 -20.61 31.81
C GLU A 64 -10.88 -20.90 30.33
N PHE A 65 -11.07 -22.15 29.91
CA PHE A 65 -10.97 -22.52 28.49
C PHE A 65 -11.95 -21.72 27.62
N GLN A 66 -13.23 -21.66 28.02
CA GLN A 66 -14.25 -20.89 27.30
C GLN A 66 -13.90 -19.40 27.23
N SER A 67 -13.37 -18.83 28.32
CA SER A 67 -12.95 -17.43 28.37
C SER A 67 -11.79 -17.15 27.40
N ILE A 68 -10.77 -18.01 27.41
CA ILE A 68 -9.62 -17.91 26.50
C ILE A 68 -10.06 -18.09 25.05
N TYR A 69 -10.92 -19.07 24.76
CA TYR A 69 -11.48 -19.30 23.44
C TYR A 69 -12.27 -18.08 22.91
N ASN A 70 -13.12 -17.48 23.75
CA ASN A 70 -13.87 -16.27 23.39
C ASN A 70 -12.91 -15.09 23.13
N GLY A 71 -11.86 -14.95 23.94
CA GLY A 71 -10.82 -13.93 23.75
C GLY A 71 -10.08 -14.11 22.42
N LEU A 72 -9.64 -15.32 22.10
CA LEU A 72 -9.00 -15.65 20.82
C LEU A 72 -9.92 -15.38 19.64
N THR A 73 -11.20 -15.72 19.76
CA THR A 73 -12.21 -15.45 18.72
C THR A 73 -12.36 -13.94 18.48
N LYS A 74 -12.45 -13.15 19.54
CA LYS A 74 -12.54 -11.68 19.44
C LYS A 74 -11.28 -11.10 18.77
N THR A 75 -10.10 -11.49 19.23
CA THR A 75 -8.82 -11.07 18.63
C THR A 75 -8.73 -11.46 17.15
N GLY A 76 -9.22 -12.64 16.77
CA GLY A 76 -9.26 -13.08 15.38
C GLY A 76 -10.13 -12.17 14.50
N ILE A 77 -11.30 -11.75 15.00
CA ILE A 77 -12.17 -10.80 14.29
C ILE A 77 -11.51 -9.43 14.15
N GLU A 78 -10.90 -8.92 15.22
CA GLU A 78 -10.19 -7.63 15.20
C GLU A 78 -9.01 -7.66 14.21
N THR A 79 -8.23 -8.74 14.21
CA THR A 79 -7.11 -8.95 13.28
C THR A 79 -7.59 -8.99 11.83
N PHE A 80 -8.66 -9.75 11.55
CA PHE A 80 -9.24 -9.84 10.21
C PHE A 80 -9.68 -8.48 9.67
N ILE A 81 -10.34 -7.67 10.49
CA ILE A 81 -10.77 -6.31 10.10
C ILE A 81 -9.56 -5.44 9.82
N ALA A 82 -8.54 -5.47 10.69
CA ALA A 82 -7.33 -4.68 10.53
C ALA A 82 -6.58 -5.02 9.24
N GLU A 83 -6.42 -6.31 8.93
CA GLU A 83 -5.73 -6.75 7.72
C GLU A 83 -6.51 -6.45 6.45
N SER A 84 -7.84 -6.63 6.47
CA SER A 84 -8.70 -6.28 5.34
C SER A 84 -8.56 -4.79 4.99
N ARG A 85 -8.49 -3.91 5.99
CA ARG A 85 -8.23 -2.47 5.80
C ARG A 85 -6.84 -2.22 5.23
N LYS A 86 -5.82 -2.86 5.81
CA LYS A 86 -4.43 -2.72 5.33
C LYS A 86 -4.26 -3.12 3.87
N LEU A 87 -4.90 -4.22 3.45
CA LEU A 87 -4.90 -4.66 2.05
C LEU A 87 -5.60 -3.65 1.13
N GLN A 88 -6.75 -3.12 1.54
CA GLN A 88 -7.48 -2.08 0.79
C GLN A 88 -6.64 -0.80 0.65
N GLU A 89 -6.03 -0.33 1.74
CA GLU A 89 -5.17 0.85 1.75
C GLU A 89 -3.96 0.66 0.83
N LEU A 90 -3.30 -0.50 0.92
CA LEU A 90 -2.11 -0.78 0.12
C LEU A 90 -2.43 -0.89 -1.36
N ALA A 91 -3.52 -1.58 -1.73
CA ALA A 91 -3.99 -1.66 -3.10
C ALA A 91 -4.34 -0.25 -3.66
N ASN A 92 -5.06 0.56 -2.90
CA ASN A 92 -5.39 1.93 -3.29
C ASN A 92 -4.12 2.80 -3.40
N SER A 93 -3.16 2.63 -2.49
CA SER A 93 -1.88 3.34 -2.54
C SER A 93 -1.13 3.01 -3.83
N VAL A 94 -0.96 1.74 -4.18
CA VAL A 94 -0.25 1.33 -5.41
C VAL A 94 -0.86 2.01 -6.64
N VAL A 95 -2.19 2.00 -6.76
CA VAL A 95 -2.88 2.62 -7.90
C VAL A 95 -2.66 4.13 -7.89
N THR A 96 -2.97 4.80 -6.78
CA THR A 96 -2.91 6.27 -6.69
C THR A 96 -1.50 6.82 -6.86
N THR A 97 -0.49 6.21 -6.22
CA THR A 97 0.90 6.67 -6.33
C THR A 97 1.48 6.43 -7.72
N SER A 98 1.13 5.31 -8.37
CA SER A 98 1.68 4.97 -9.69
C SER A 98 1.13 5.87 -10.80
N VAL A 99 -0.12 6.32 -10.70
CA VAL A 99 -0.74 7.19 -11.72
C VAL A 99 -0.53 8.69 -11.47
N ALA A 100 -0.17 9.08 -10.24
CA ALA A 100 0.03 10.48 -9.88
C ALA A 100 1.03 11.25 -10.79
N PRO A 101 2.19 10.69 -11.19
CA PRO A 101 3.11 11.38 -12.10
C PRO A 101 2.47 11.68 -13.48
N LEU A 102 1.66 10.76 -14.00
CA LEU A 102 0.95 10.95 -15.27
C LEU A 102 -0.14 12.03 -15.14
N ASN A 103 -0.91 12.02 -14.06
CA ASN A 103 -1.90 13.06 -13.79
C ASN A 103 -1.27 14.46 -13.69
N ALA A 104 -0.07 14.56 -13.10
CA ALA A 104 0.67 15.82 -13.05
C ALA A 104 1.09 16.32 -14.45
N ARG A 105 1.39 15.42 -15.39
CA ARG A 105 1.67 15.79 -16.79
C ARG A 105 0.43 16.31 -17.52
N VAL A 106 -0.74 15.71 -17.29
CA VAL A 106 -2.02 16.20 -17.84
C VAL A 106 -2.33 17.62 -17.35
N GLN A 107 -2.07 17.91 -16.07
CA GLN A 107 -2.25 19.25 -15.51
C GLN A 107 -1.20 20.25 -16.04
N ALA A 108 0.05 19.82 -16.18
CA ALA A 108 1.12 20.64 -16.76
C ALA A 108 0.81 21.02 -18.21
N PHE A 109 0.22 20.10 -18.98
CA PHE A 109 -0.25 20.36 -20.35
C PHE A 109 -1.34 21.45 -20.39
N SER A 110 -2.32 21.39 -19.50
CA SER A 110 -3.36 22.44 -19.37
C SER A 110 -2.76 23.82 -19.05
N THR A 111 -1.67 23.85 -18.29
CA THR A 111 -0.97 25.09 -17.93
C THR A 111 -0.14 25.62 -19.10
N LEU A 112 0.54 24.74 -19.85
CA LEU A 112 1.29 25.08 -21.07
C LEU A 112 0.38 25.77 -22.10
N PHE A 113 -0.85 25.26 -22.29
CA PHE A 113 -1.85 25.85 -23.19
C PHE A 113 -2.43 27.19 -22.75
N LYS A 114 -2.40 27.48 -21.44
CA LYS A 114 -2.82 28.78 -20.91
C LYS A 114 -1.69 29.82 -20.90
N ALA A 115 -0.45 29.35 -20.97
CA ALA A 115 0.76 30.20 -20.97
C ALA A 115 1.27 30.51 -22.39
N ALA A 116 0.84 29.75 -23.40
CA ALA A 116 1.04 30.01 -24.84
C ALA A 116 -0.04 30.95 -25.40
#